data_AF-A0A7S6RW54-F1
#
_entry.id   AF-A0A7S6RW54-F1
#
_cell.length_a   1.000
_cell.length_b   1.000
_cell.length_c   1.000
_cell.angle_alpha   90.00
_cell.angle_beta   90.00
_cell.angle_gamma   90.00
#
_symmetry.space_group_name_H-M   'P 1'
#
loop_
_entity.id
_entity.type
_entity.pdbx_description
1 polymer ?
#
loop_
_entity_poly.entity_id
_entity_poly.type
_entity_poly.pdbx_seq_one_letter_code
_entity_poly.pdbx_strand_id
1 'polypeptide(L)' 'MFMTLLRLIVFLFLLSVAVKNSGMVTIHYYLGMEWEIPLVVVLFLCFTAGTLFGYLSCFIKKIRKKS' A
#
# COMPACT_ATOMS: atom_id res chain seq x y z
N MET A 1 -8.44 -8.17 -16.91
CA MET A 1 -8.02 -9.37 -16.16
C MET A 1 -6.56 -9.30 -15.69
N PHE A 2 -5.61 -8.84 -16.52
CA PHE A 2 -4.18 -8.78 -16.14
C PHE A 2 -3.88 -7.79 -14.99
N MET A 3 -4.52 -6.62 -14.99
CA MET A 3 -4.30 -5.57 -13.96
C MET A 3 -4.73 -5.99 -12.54
N THR A 4 -5.76 -6.84 -12.42
CA THR A 4 -6.23 -7.35 -11.13
C THR A 4 -5.32 -8.43 -10.58
N LEU A 5 -4.76 -9.27 -11.45
CA LEU A 5 -3.75 -10.27 -11.06
C LEU A 5 -2.47 -9.60 -10.54
N LEU A 6 -2.00 -8.55 -11.22
CA LEU A 6 -0.83 -7.80 -10.77
C LEU A 6 -1.05 -7.17 -9.38
N ARG A 7 -2.22 -6.58 -9.14
CA ARG A 7 -2.60 -6.07 -7.81
C ARG A 7 -2.63 -7.15 -6.73
N LEU A 8 -3.14 -8.34 -7.06
CA LEU A 8 -3.19 -9.47 -6.14
C LEU A 8 -1.80 -10.02 -5.82
N ILE A 9 -0.90 -10.08 -6.82
CA ILE A 9 0.50 -10.47 -6.64
C ILE A 9 1.22 -9.48 -5.72
N VAL A 10 1.07 -8.18 -5.97
CA VAL A 10 1.67 -7.14 -5.12
C VAL A 10 1.13 -7.24 -3.69
N PHE A 11 -0.17 -7.47 -3.51
CA PHE A 11 -0.77 -7.67 -2.19
C PHE A 11 -0.22 -8.92 -1.48
N LEU A 12 -0.15 -10.06 -2.15
CA LEU A 12 0.38 -11.31 -1.59
C LEU A 12 1.87 -11.20 -1.24
N PHE A 13 2.65 -10.49 -2.06
CA PHE A 13 4.05 -10.22 -1.78
C PHE A 13 4.21 -9.39 -0.51
N LEU A 14 3.47 -8.28 -0.43
CA LEU A 14 3.42 -7.42 0.75
C LEU A 14 2.96 -8.21 1.98
N LEU A 15 1.89 -9.01 1.88
CA LEU A 15 1.37 -9.83 2.96
C LEU A 15 2.39 -10.86 3.44
N SER A 16 3.09 -11.52 2.52
CA SER A 16 4.13 -12.50 2.83
C SER A 16 5.30 -11.86 3.58
N VAL A 17 5.66 -10.62 3.20
CA VAL A 17 6.66 -9.82 3.93
C VAL A 17 6.14 -9.46 5.32
N ALA A 18 4.88 -9.07 5.49
CA ALA A 18 4.31 -8.79 6.81
C ALA A 18 4.25 -10.02 7.73
N VAL A 19 3.83 -11.17 7.21
CA VAL A 19 3.77 -12.42 7.98
C VAL A 19 5.18 -12.86 8.38
N LYS A 20 6.15 -12.82 7.46
CA LYS A 20 7.54 -13.16 7.79
C LYS A 20 8.22 -12.15 8.72
N ASN A 21 7.86 -10.88 8.62
CA ASN A 21 8.41 -9.80 9.43
C ASN A 21 7.36 -9.31 10.44
N SER A 22 6.72 -10.25 11.15
CA SER A 22 5.71 -9.98 12.20
C SER A 22 6.27 -9.26 13.44
N GLY A 23 7.51 -8.76 13.37
CA GLY A 23 8.13 -7.94 14.41
C GLY A 23 7.62 -6.50 14.40
N MET A 24 7.84 -5.82 15.52
CA MET A 24 7.70 -4.37 15.60
C MET A 24 8.79 -3.76 14.72
N VAL A 25 8.42 -2.92 13.75
CA VAL A 25 9.38 -2.19 12.92
C VAL A 25 9.54 -0.79 13.47
N THR A 26 10.78 -0.40 13.74
CA THR A 26 11.12 0.94 14.20
C THR A 26 11.21 1.87 13.00
N ILE A 27 10.32 2.84 12.92
CA ILE A 27 10.41 3.93 11.96
C ILE A 27 11.25 5.04 12.58
N HIS A 28 12.44 5.26 12.01
CA HIS A 28 13.30 6.38 12.37
C HIS A 28 12.82 7.63 11.61
N TYR A 29 12.13 8.52 12.31
CA TYR A 29 11.70 9.80 11.75
C TYR A 29 12.86 10.81 11.75
N TYR A 30 12.77 11.79 10.85
CA TYR A 30 13.79 12.83 10.66
C TYR A 30 14.09 13.69 11.90
N LEU A 31 13.25 13.67 12.94
CA LEU A 31 13.47 14.38 14.22
C LEU A 31 14.11 13.50 15.31
N GLY A 32 14.66 12.33 14.95
CA GLY A 32 15.19 11.38 15.94
C GLY A 32 14.11 10.66 16.76
N MET A 33 12.84 10.81 16.37
CA MET A 33 11.75 10.03 16.95
C MET A 33 11.74 8.64 16.33
N GLU A 34 11.75 7.63 17.19
CA GLU A 34 11.68 6.22 16.83
C GLU A 34 10.29 5.71 17.17
N TRP A 35 9.49 5.43 16.14
CA TRP A 35 8.16 4.87 16.37
C TRP A 35 8.13 3.40 16.01
N GLU A 36 7.93 2.56 17.02
CA GLU A 36 7.67 1.14 16.81
C GLU A 36 6.22 0.94 16.41
N ILE A 37 6.02 0.47 15.19
CA ILE A 37 4.70 0.06 14.70
C ILE A 37 4.79 -1.33 14.08
N PRO A 38 3.74 -2.14 14.18
CA PRO A 38 3.77 -3.47 13.61
C PRO A 38 3.73 -3.37 12.08
N LEU A 39 4.52 -4.21 11.40
CA LEU A 39 4.73 -4.12 9.95
C LEU A 39 3.42 -4.27 9.14
N VAL A 40 2.43 -4.98 9.70
CA VAL A 40 1.08 -5.10 9.15
C VAL A 40 0.38 -3.75 8.97
N VAL A 41 0.60 -2.77 9.86
CA VAL A 41 -0.01 -1.44 9.78
C VAL A 41 0.59 -0.64 8.63
N VAL A 42 1.92 -0.69 8.46
CA VAL A 42 2.63 -0.06 7.33
C VAL A 42 2.10 -0.61 6.00
N LEU A 43 1.93 -1.93 5.94
CA LEU A 43 1.42 -2.61 4.76
C LEU A 43 -0.01 -2.19 4.42
N PHE A 44 -0.87 -2.07 5.44
CA PHE A 44 -2.25 -1.63 5.29
C PHE A 44 -2.32 -0.18 4.77
N LEU A 45 -1.46 0.71 5.27
CA LEU A 45 -1.36 2.08 4.77
C LEU A 45 -0.92 2.12 3.30
N CYS A 46 0.10 1.34 2.92
CA CYS A 46 0.52 1.23 1.53
C CYS A 46 -0.61 0.70 0.62
N PHE A 47 -1.35 -0.32 1.09
CA PHE A 47 -2.46 -0.90 0.34
C PHE A 47 -3.63 0.08 0.15
N THR A 48 -4.02 0.78 1.21
CA THR A 48 -5.10 1.79 1.16
C THR A 48 -4.71 2.96 0.27
N ALA A 49 -3.47 3.46 0.35
CA ALA A 49 -2.95 4.48 -0.55
C ALA A 49 -2.98 4.02 -2.01
N GLY A 50 -2.46 2.82 -2.32
CA GLY A 50 -2.49 2.26 -3.68
C GLY A 50 -3.91 2.05 -4.23
N THR A 51 -4.87 1.74 -3.35
CA THR A 51 -6.29 1.63 -3.71
C THR A 51 -6.89 3.00 -4.05
N LEU A 52 -6.63 4.01 -3.22
CA LEU A 52 -7.02 5.41 -3.46
C LEU A 52 -6.45 5.94 -4.78
N PHE A 53 -5.16 5.76 -5.03
CA PHE A 53 -4.53 6.18 -6.30
C PHE A 53 -5.14 5.48 -7.51
N GLY A 54 -5.45 4.19 -7.41
CA GLY A 54 -6.12 3.48 -8.50
C GLY A 54 -7.56 3.95 -8.73
N TYR A 55 -8.28 4.29 -7.66
CA TYR A 55 -9.60 4.90 -7.76
C TYR A 55 -9.52 6.28 -8.43
N LEU A 56 -8.61 7.14 -7.98
CA LEU A 56 -8.33 8.45 -8.59
C LEU A 56 -7.98 8.32 -10.07
N SER A 57 -7.14 7.36 -10.43
CA SER A 57 -6.77 7.11 -11.83
C SER A 57 -7.99 6.74 -12.68
N CYS A 58 -8.91 5.93 -12.15
CA CYS A 58 -10.16 5.60 -12.82
C CYS A 58 -11.07 6.82 -12.95
N PHE A 59 -11.17 7.62 -11.89
CA PHE A 59 -11.94 8.85 -11.85
C PHE A 59 -11.44 9.90 -12.86
N ILE A 60 -10.12 10.11 -12.94
CA ILE A 60 -9.48 11.00 -13.93
C ILE A 60 -9.74 10.50 -15.35
N LYS A 61 -9.63 9.19 -15.61
CA LYS A 61 -9.98 8.60 -16.91
C LYS A 61 -11.45 8.85 -17.27
N LYS A 62 -12.36 8.73 -16.30
CA LYS A 62 -13.79 8.99 -16.50
C LYS A 62 -14.06 10.46 -16.82
N ILE A 63 -13.38 11.41 -16.16
CA ILE A 63 -13.48 12.85 -16.46
C ILE A 63 -12.97 13.12 -17.88
N ARG A 64 -11.80 12.58 -18.24
CA ARG A 64 -11.17 12.80 -19.55
C ARG A 64 -11.97 12.25 -20.73
N LYS A 65 -12.73 11.17 -20.52
CA LYS A 65 -13.58 10.55 -21.55
C LYS A 65 -14.93 11.27 -21.73
N LYS A 66 -15.29 12.19 -20.83
CA LYS A 66 -16.55 12.94 -20.87
C LYS A 66 -16.41 14.33 -21.52
N SER A 67 -15.21 14.73 -21.93
CA SER A 67 -14.93 15.91 -22.76
C SER A 67 -14.54 15.47 -24.17
#